data_AF-A0AAN8YGX9-F1
#
_entry.id   AF-A0AAN8YGX9-F1
#
_cell.length_a   1.000
_cell.length_b   1.000
_cell.length_c   1.000
_cell.angle_alpha   90.00
_cell.angle_beta   90.00
_cell.angle_gamma   90.00
#
_symmetry.space_group_name_H-M   'P 1'
#
loop_
_entity.id
_entity.type
_entity.pdbx_description
1 polymer ?
#
loop_
_entity_poly.entity_id
_entity_poly.type
_entity_poly.pdbx_seq_one_letter_code
_entity_poly.pdbx_strand_id
1 'polypeptide(L)'
;MANQMTINHVRSSLATAAYPFIVCAEEQLQRLKSSEGTSSSSNSKIRQNLDGLRKLYDCVDDVLKLSISQQVHEKHAKLLEQVSDVSLNVLDTFSIIREAFSHMKESVQLLESSFRRGRVGESNLSTQVDTYMASNKKLNKLICKCLRDLKQK
;
A
#
# COMPACT_ATOMS: atom_id res chain seq x y z
N MET A 1 18.22 24.54 -23.27
CA MET A 1 17.14 23.91 -22.48
C MET A 1 17.30 22.41 -22.60
N ALA A 2 18.01 21.78 -21.66
CA ALA A 2 18.22 20.34 -21.66
C ALA A 2 17.39 19.74 -20.53
N ASN A 3 16.43 18.87 -20.90
CA ASN A 3 15.59 18.14 -19.97
C ASN A 3 16.43 17.11 -19.22
N GLN A 4 16.58 17.30 -17.92
CA GLN A 4 17.16 16.30 -17.02
C GLN A 4 16.10 15.21 -16.77
N MET A 5 16.25 14.06 -17.43
CA MET A 5 15.50 12.85 -17.10
C MET A 5 15.82 12.46 -15.65
N THR A 6 14.80 12.47 -14.80
CA THR A 6 14.85 11.88 -13.46
C THR A 6 14.95 10.37 -13.62
N ILE A 7 16.17 9.84 -13.44
CA ILE A 7 16.41 8.41 -13.34
C ILE A 7 15.80 7.97 -12.01
N ASN A 8 14.62 7.38 -12.07
CA ASN A 8 14.04 6.65 -10.96
C ASN A 8 14.97 5.49 -10.61
N HIS A 9 15.79 5.70 -9.59
CA HIS A 9 16.70 4.71 -9.05
C HIS A 9 15.87 3.67 -8.29
N VAL A 10 15.27 2.73 -9.02
CA VAL A 10 14.72 1.49 -8.46
C VAL A 10 15.91 0.71 -7.91
N ARG A 11 16.22 1.00 -6.65
CA ARG A 11 17.31 0.37 -5.89
C ARG A 11 16.93 -1.10 -5.76
N SER A 12 17.62 -1.97 -6.50
CA SER A 12 17.60 -3.42 -6.29
C SER A 12 18.27 -3.71 -4.93
N SER A 13 17.54 -3.48 -3.85
CA SER A 13 17.98 -3.67 -2.46
C SER A 13 18.24 -5.14 -2.13
N LEU A 14 17.75 -6.06 -2.97
CA LEU A 14 18.05 -7.50 -2.92
C LEU A 14 19.54 -7.77 -3.15
N ALA A 15 20.14 -7.08 -4.11
CA ALA A 15 21.55 -7.26 -4.46
C ALA A 15 22.48 -6.79 -3.33
N THR A 16 22.06 -5.80 -2.52
CA THR A 16 22.87 -5.26 -1.42
C THR A 16 22.78 -6.11 -0.15
N ALA A 17 21.58 -6.60 0.19
CA ALA A 17 21.37 -7.39 1.42
C ALA A 17 21.88 -8.84 1.28
N ALA A 18 21.77 -9.44 0.09
CA ALA A 18 22.30 -10.79 -0.18
C ALA A 18 23.81 -10.80 -0.49
N TYR A 19 24.41 -9.63 -0.76
CA TYR A 19 25.80 -9.49 -1.18
C TYR A 19 26.81 -10.22 -0.28
N PRO A 20 26.73 -10.11 1.07
CA PRO A 20 27.71 -10.77 1.94
C PRO A 20 27.65 -12.30 1.85
N PHE A 21 26.45 -12.85 1.67
CA PHE A 21 26.24 -14.29 1.56
C PHE A 21 26.62 -14.83 0.18
N ILE A 22 26.40 -14.04 -0.88
CA ILE A 22 26.86 -14.36 -2.23
C ILE A 22 28.38 -14.39 -2.28
N VAL A 23 29.05 -13.38 -1.71
CA VAL A 23 30.52 -13.32 -1.61
C VAL A 23 31.05 -14.51 -0.80
N CYS A 24 30.42 -14.86 0.32
CA CYS A 24 30.78 -16.07 1.07
C CYS A 24 30.70 -17.33 0.21
N ALA A 25 29.60 -17.51 -0.55
CA ALA A 25 29.41 -18.67 -1.41
C ALA A 25 30.49 -18.75 -2.50
N GLU A 26 30.81 -17.62 -3.14
CA GLU A 26 31.89 -17.51 -4.13
C GLU A 26 33.26 -17.87 -3.53
N GLU A 27 33.58 -17.37 -2.34
CA GLU A 27 34.82 -17.67 -1.63
C GLU A 27 34.95 -19.16 -1.29
N GLN A 28 33.89 -19.81 -0.78
CA GLN A 28 33.93 -21.25 -0.48
C GLN A 28 34.06 -22.08 -1.75
N LEU A 29 33.39 -21.71 -2.85
CA LEU A 29 33.53 -22.36 -4.15
C LEU A 29 34.95 -22.27 -4.70
N GLN A 30 35.55 -21.08 -4.66
CA GLN A 30 36.94 -20.89 -5.09
C GLN A 30 37.91 -21.73 -4.24
N ARG A 31 37.71 -21.76 -2.91
CA ARG A 31 38.55 -22.53 -1.99
C ARG A 31 38.46 -24.05 -2.24
N LEU A 32 37.26 -24.57 -2.51
CA LEU A 32 37.05 -25.97 -2.87
C LEU A 32 37.73 -26.32 -4.20
N LYS A 33 37.61 -25.44 -5.20
CA LYS A 33 38.23 -25.63 -6.53
C LYS A 33 39.77 -25.63 -6.46
N SER A 34 40.37 -24.80 -5.61
CA SER A 34 41.82 -24.77 -5.40
C SER A 34 42.37 -26.00 -4.65
N SER A 35 41.53 -26.70 -3.88
CA SER A 35 41.91 -27.89 -3.10
C SER A 35 42.17 -29.12 -3.98
N GLU A 36 41.50 -29.23 -5.13
CA GLU A 36 41.55 -30.36 -6.07
C GLU A 36 42.92 -30.56 -6.74
N GLY A 37 43.71 -29.50 -6.91
CA GLY A 37 44.99 -29.53 -7.63
C GLY A 37 46.23 -29.90 -6.82
N THR A 38 46.10 -30.24 -5.54
CA THR A 38 47.26 -30.46 -4.66
C THR A 38 47.41 -31.93 -4.25
N SER A 39 48.60 -32.51 -4.42
CA SER A 39 48.94 -33.88 -3.96
C SER A 39 49.47 -33.85 -2.52
N SER A 40 48.62 -34.06 -1.52
CA SER A 40 49.02 -34.18 -0.10
C SER A 40 47.92 -34.91 0.70
N SER A 41 48.32 -35.53 1.80
CA SER A 41 47.62 -36.47 2.69
C SER A 41 46.08 -36.37 2.72
N SER A 42 45.44 -37.53 2.53
CA SER A 42 44.03 -37.71 2.21
C SER A 42 43.05 -37.19 3.28
N ASN A 43 43.30 -37.40 4.58
CA ASN A 43 42.29 -37.17 5.62
C ASN A 43 42.07 -35.69 6.02
N SER A 44 43.13 -34.87 6.06
CA SER A 44 43.00 -33.46 6.43
C SER A 44 42.29 -32.64 5.35
N LYS A 45 42.56 -32.95 4.07
CA LYS A 45 41.89 -32.33 2.93
C LYS A 45 40.42 -32.69 2.84
N ILE A 46 40.09 -33.96 3.06
CA ILE A 46 38.68 -34.40 3.12
C ILE A 46 37.92 -33.59 4.18
N ARG A 47 38.49 -33.41 5.38
CA ARG A 47 37.87 -32.60 6.43
C ARG A 47 37.70 -31.13 6.04
N GLN A 48 38.70 -30.52 5.39
CA GLN A 48 38.62 -29.13 4.93
C GLN A 48 37.59 -28.93 3.81
N ASN A 49 37.47 -29.89 2.90
CA ASN A 49 36.48 -29.86 1.83
C ASN A 49 35.05 -30.04 2.38
N LEU A 50 34.85 -30.94 3.36
CA LEU A 50 33.56 -31.09 4.03
C LEU A 50 33.17 -29.84 4.83
N ASP A 51 34.11 -29.18 5.50
CA ASP A 51 33.88 -27.89 6.16
C ASP A 51 33.52 -26.78 5.16
N GLY A 52 34.24 -26.70 4.03
CA GLY A 52 33.94 -25.76 2.96
C GLY A 52 32.56 -25.99 2.35
N LEU A 53 32.16 -27.25 2.13
CA LEU A 53 30.84 -27.61 1.62
C LEU A 53 29.72 -27.24 2.59
N ARG A 54 29.92 -27.45 3.91
CA ARG A 54 28.98 -27.01 4.94
C ARG A 54 28.80 -25.49 4.88
N LYS A 55 29.89 -24.73 4.89
CA LYS A 55 29.84 -23.25 4.84
C LYS A 55 29.19 -22.74 3.56
N LEU A 56 29.45 -23.40 2.43
CA LEU A 56 28.80 -23.09 1.16
C LEU A 56 27.28 -23.32 1.26
N TYR A 57 26.86 -24.45 1.83
CA TYR A 57 25.45 -24.74 2.06
C TYR A 57 24.79 -23.67 2.95
N ASP A 58 25.42 -23.32 4.07
CA ASP A 58 24.91 -22.29 4.99
C ASP A 58 24.73 -20.94 4.28
N CYS A 59 25.73 -20.51 3.49
CA CYS A 59 25.66 -19.26 2.75
C CYS A 59 24.58 -19.26 1.66
N VAL A 60 24.34 -20.39 0.98
CA VAL A 60 23.24 -20.52 0.02
C VAL A 60 21.87 -20.53 0.71
N ASP A 61 21.74 -21.23 1.84
CA ASP A 61 20.51 -21.27 2.62
C ASP A 61 20.12 -19.88 3.15
N ASP A 62 21.09 -19.10 3.62
CA ASP A 62 20.87 -17.71 4.05
C ASP A 62 20.41 -16.79 2.91
N VAL A 63 20.99 -16.93 1.70
CA VAL A 63 20.52 -16.19 0.50
C VAL A 63 19.07 -16.54 0.17
N LEU A 64 18.72 -17.82 0.22
CA LEU A 64 17.36 -18.28 -0.08
C LEU A 64 16.36 -17.76 0.94
N LYS A 65 16.66 -17.88 2.25
CA LYS A 65 15.83 -17.35 3.33
C LYS A 65 15.61 -15.85 3.21
N LEU A 66 16.66 -15.09 2.94
CA LEU A 66 16.58 -13.65 2.77
C LEU A 66 15.69 -13.28 1.57
N SER A 67 15.88 -13.96 0.44
CA SER A 67 15.09 -13.72 -0.77
C SER A 67 13.60 -14.02 -0.55
N ILE A 68 13.28 -15.13 0.11
CA ILE A 68 11.91 -15.51 0.46
C ILE A 68 11.30 -14.48 1.42
N SER A 69 12.01 -14.10 2.48
CA SER A 69 11.54 -13.12 3.46
C SER A 69 11.27 -11.76 2.80
N GLN A 70 12.15 -11.31 1.92
CA GLN A 70 11.99 -10.06 1.19
C GLN A 70 10.79 -10.11 0.24
N GLN A 71 10.63 -11.20 -0.51
CA GLN A 71 9.50 -11.38 -1.43
C GLN A 71 8.16 -11.42 -0.68
N VAL A 72 8.12 -12.10 0.47
CA VAL A 72 6.95 -12.14 1.35
C VAL A 72 6.66 -10.71 1.86
N HIS A 73 7.68 -10.01 2.36
CA HIS A 73 7.53 -8.64 2.83
C HIS A 73 7.01 -7.69 1.74
N GLU A 74 7.55 -7.75 0.52
CA GLU A 74 7.11 -6.91 -0.61
C GLU A 74 5.65 -7.21 -0.99
N LYS A 75 5.26 -8.48 -1.05
CA LYS A 75 3.86 -8.88 -1.27
C LYS A 75 2.94 -8.34 -0.18
N HIS A 76 3.34 -8.44 1.09
CA HIS A 76 2.56 -7.91 2.21
C HIS A 76 2.47 -6.38 2.18
N ALA A 77 3.57 -5.69 1.87
CA ALA A 77 3.59 -4.24 1.74
C ALA A 77 2.62 -3.77 0.64
N LYS A 78 2.65 -4.42 -0.53
CA LYS A 78 1.73 -4.12 -1.63
C LYS A 78 0.27 -4.41 -1.28
N LEU A 79 0.01 -5.53 -0.59
CA LEU A 79 -1.33 -5.84 -0.11
C LEU A 79 -1.82 -4.78 0.90
N LEU A 80 -0.95 -4.37 1.82
CA LEU A 80 -1.26 -3.36 2.82
C LEU A 80 -1.52 -1.99 2.19
N GLU A 81 -0.75 -1.61 1.18
CA GLU A 81 -0.96 -0.40 0.38
C GLU A 81 -2.35 -0.43 -0.29
N GLN A 82 -2.72 -1.53 -0.95
CA GLN A 82 -4.05 -1.67 -1.55
C GLN A 82 -5.18 -1.58 -0.53
N VAL A 83 -5.05 -2.27 0.61
CA VAL A 83 -6.04 -2.21 1.70
C VAL A 83 -6.14 -0.80 2.26
N SER A 84 -5.00 -0.11 2.41
CA SER A 84 -4.94 1.27 2.86
C SER A 84 -5.65 2.21 1.89
N ASP A 85 -5.38 2.11 0.59
CA ASP A 85 -6.01 2.92 -0.45
C ASP A 85 -7.54 2.74 -0.47
N VAL A 86 -8.02 1.50 -0.38
CA VAL A 86 -9.46 1.22 -0.29
C VAL A 86 -10.05 1.82 0.99
N SER A 87 -9.37 1.68 2.12
CA SER A 87 -9.83 2.20 3.42
C SER A 87 -9.90 3.73 3.44
N LEU A 88 -8.90 4.41 2.88
CA LEU A 88 -8.87 5.87 2.73
C LEU A 88 -10.04 6.34 1.85
N ASN A 89 -10.27 5.67 0.72
CA ASN A 89 -11.38 6.01 -0.17
C ASN A 89 -12.76 5.84 0.49
N VAL A 90 -12.94 4.81 1.33
CA VAL A 90 -14.15 4.65 2.15
C VAL A 90 -14.30 5.84 3.12
N LEU A 91 -13.22 6.23 3.80
CA LEU A 91 -13.21 7.33 4.75
C LEU A 91 -13.59 8.66 4.08
N ASP A 92 -12.99 8.95 2.92
CA ASP A 92 -13.27 10.16 2.12
C ASP A 92 -14.73 10.20 1.67
N THR A 93 -15.24 9.07 1.18
CA THR A 93 -16.65 8.89 0.82
C THR A 93 -17.56 9.18 2.00
N PHE A 94 -17.25 8.62 3.17
CA PHE A 94 -18.06 8.81 4.37
C PHE A 94 -18.00 10.26 4.89
N SER A 95 -16.87 10.94 4.72
CA SER A 95 -16.72 12.36 5.04
C SER A 95 -17.69 13.23 4.23
N ILE A 96 -17.76 13.00 2.92
CA ILE A 96 -18.70 13.69 2.01
C ILE A 96 -20.16 13.41 2.42
N ILE A 97 -20.48 12.15 2.73
CA ILE A 97 -21.82 11.77 3.16
C ILE A 97 -22.20 12.48 4.47
N ARG A 98 -21.27 12.55 5.44
CA ARG A 98 -21.48 13.26 6.71
C ARG A 98 -21.69 14.76 6.53
N GLU A 99 -20.96 15.39 5.61
CA GLU A 99 -21.17 16.79 5.25
C GLU A 99 -22.56 17.00 4.63
N ALA A 100 -22.98 16.12 3.71
CA ALA A 100 -24.32 16.17 3.14
C ALA A 100 -25.41 16.05 4.21
N PHE A 101 -25.29 15.13 5.17
CA PHE A 101 -26.21 15.03 6.31
C PHE A 101 -26.23 16.30 7.18
N SER A 102 -25.08 16.94 7.37
CA SER A 102 -24.97 18.18 8.13
C SER A 102 -25.75 19.30 7.42
N HIS A 103 -25.62 19.42 6.10
CA HIS A 103 -26.41 20.36 5.31
C HIS A 103 -27.91 20.05 5.30
N MET A 104 -28.31 18.77 5.26
CA MET A 104 -29.72 18.40 5.38
C MET A 104 -30.28 18.85 6.73
N LYS A 105 -29.55 18.64 7.83
CA LYS A 105 -29.92 19.08 9.17
C LYS A 105 -30.08 20.60 9.25
N GLU A 106 -29.12 21.36 8.73
CA GLU A 106 -29.20 22.82 8.66
C GLU A 106 -30.42 23.29 7.86
N SER A 107 -30.68 22.65 6.71
CA SER A 107 -31.82 22.97 5.86
C SER A 107 -33.17 22.74 6.57
N VAL A 108 -33.29 21.66 7.35
CA VAL A 108 -34.47 21.41 8.21
C VAL A 108 -34.61 22.51 9.26
N GLN A 109 -33.53 22.86 9.97
CA GLN A 109 -33.56 23.90 10.99
C GLN A 109 -33.96 25.27 10.43
N LEU A 110 -33.48 25.62 9.23
CA LEU A 110 -33.86 26.85 8.53
C LEU A 110 -35.35 26.85 8.17
N LEU A 111 -35.88 25.72 7.68
CA LEU A 111 -37.29 25.56 7.35
C LEU A 111 -38.17 25.72 8.59
N GLU A 112 -37.85 25.01 9.67
CA GLU A 112 -38.57 25.13 10.95
C GLU A 112 -38.52 26.56 11.51
N SER A 113 -37.36 27.21 11.44
CA SER A 113 -37.19 28.57 11.95
C SER A 113 -38.05 29.57 11.20
N SER A 114 -38.20 29.42 9.89
CA SER A 114 -39.10 30.27 9.12
C SER A 114 -40.56 30.02 9.43
N PHE A 115 -40.97 28.77 9.65
CA PHE A 115 -42.31 28.43 10.11
C PHE A 115 -42.63 29.11 11.45
N ARG A 116 -41.72 28.98 12.44
CA ARG A 116 -41.89 29.59 13.77
C ARG A 116 -41.97 31.12 13.75
N ARG A 117 -41.22 31.78 12.87
CA ARG A 117 -41.20 33.25 12.79
C ARG A 117 -42.48 33.87 12.21
N GLY A 118 -43.45 33.06 11.75
CA GLY A 118 -44.75 33.55 11.25
C GLY A 118 -44.65 34.53 10.08
N ARG A 119 -43.50 34.58 9.40
CA ARG A 119 -43.15 35.64 8.43
C ARG A 119 -43.72 35.41 7.02
N VAL A 120 -44.69 34.53 6.88
CA VAL A 120 -44.87 33.75 5.65
C VAL A 120 -46.35 33.68 5.25
N GLY A 121 -46.73 34.40 4.18
CA GLY A 121 -47.94 34.08 3.42
C GLY A 121 -47.75 32.76 2.65
N GLU A 122 -48.84 32.06 2.32
CA GLU A 122 -48.81 30.70 1.73
C GLU A 122 -47.82 30.54 0.56
N SER A 123 -47.68 31.55 -0.30
CA SER A 123 -46.74 31.56 -1.42
C SER A 123 -45.26 31.53 -1.00
N ASN A 124 -44.89 32.23 0.08
CA ASN A 124 -43.53 32.23 0.62
C ASN A 124 -43.19 30.92 1.35
N LEU A 125 -44.20 30.21 1.85
CA LEU A 125 -43.98 28.91 2.52
C LEU A 125 -43.71 27.84 1.47
N SER A 126 -44.51 27.83 0.40
CA SER A 126 -44.33 26.93 -0.74
C SER A 126 -42.92 27.03 -1.30
N THR A 127 -42.42 28.23 -1.56
CA THR A 127 -41.07 28.43 -2.12
C THR A 127 -39.96 27.94 -1.18
N GLN A 128 -40.13 28.09 0.14
CA GLN A 128 -39.15 27.59 1.10
C GLN A 128 -39.16 26.06 1.21
N VAL A 129 -40.33 25.43 1.12
CA VAL A 129 -40.45 23.97 1.05
C VAL A 129 -39.84 23.45 -0.26
N ASP A 130 -40.10 24.12 -1.39
CA ASP A 130 -39.55 23.75 -2.69
C ASP A 130 -38.02 23.83 -2.71
N THR A 131 -37.44 24.90 -2.13
CA THR A 131 -35.98 25.06 -2.01
C THR A 131 -35.36 24.00 -1.10
N TYR A 132 -35.98 23.68 0.04
CA TYR A 132 -35.58 22.56 0.89
C TYR A 132 -35.61 21.23 0.13
N MET A 133 -36.71 20.93 -0.56
CA MET A 133 -36.87 19.71 -1.35
C MET A 133 -35.82 19.60 -2.46
N ALA A 134 -35.56 20.69 -3.18
CA ALA A 134 -34.55 20.74 -4.23
C ALA A 134 -33.14 20.50 -3.67
N SER A 135 -32.81 21.12 -2.53
CA SER A 135 -31.55 20.91 -1.81
C SER A 135 -31.37 19.45 -1.42
N ASN A 136 -32.36 18.85 -0.74
CA ASN A 136 -32.32 17.45 -0.34
C ASN A 136 -32.21 16.49 -1.53
N LYS A 137 -32.92 16.77 -2.63
CA LYS A 137 -32.81 15.97 -3.85
C LYS A 137 -31.39 16.03 -4.43
N LYS A 138 -30.73 17.19 -4.37
CA LYS A 138 -29.34 17.35 -4.81
C LYS A 138 -28.37 16.58 -3.91
N LEU A 139 -28.51 16.71 -2.59
CA LEU A 139 -27.66 16.02 -1.61
C LEU A 139 -27.83 14.49 -1.69
N ASN A 140 -29.06 13.99 -1.83
CA ASN A 140 -29.31 12.56 -2.06
C ASN A 140 -28.68 12.05 -3.36
N LYS A 141 -28.72 12.84 -4.44
CA LYS A 141 -28.02 12.47 -5.69
C LYS A 141 -26.51 12.37 -5.48
N LEU A 142 -25.91 13.28 -4.70
CA LEU A 142 -24.49 13.23 -4.36
C LEU A 142 -24.15 11.99 -3.54
N ILE A 143 -24.90 11.71 -2.47
CA ILE A 143 -24.72 10.50 -1.63
C ILE A 143 -24.80 9.23 -2.49
N CYS A 144 -25.86 9.10 -3.31
CA CYS A 144 -26.02 7.95 -4.20
C CYS A 144 -24.89 7.83 -5.22
N LYS A 145 -24.33 8.96 -5.70
CA LYS A 145 -23.18 8.94 -6.60
C LYS A 145 -21.94 8.43 -5.86
N CYS A 146 -21.60 9.01 -4.72
CA CYS A 146 -20.47 8.59 -3.90
C CYS A 146 -20.53 7.09 -3.54
N LEU A 147 -21.71 6.58 -3.18
CA LEU A 147 -21.90 5.15 -2.90
C LEU A 147 -21.76 4.25 -4.13
N ARG A 148 -22.11 4.73 -5.33
CA ARG A 148 -21.86 4.00 -6.58
C ARG A 148 -20.38 3.99 -6.93
N ASP A 149 -19.73 5.14 -6.82
CA ASP A 149 -18.30 5.29 -7.11
C ASP A 149 -17.46 4.41 -6.16
N LEU A 150 -17.89 4.25 -4.91
CA LEU A 150 -17.28 3.34 -3.95
C LEU A 150 -17.47 1.85 -4.31
N LYS A 151 -18.61 1.47 -4.90
CA LYS A 151 -18.92 0.08 -5.29
C LYS A 151 -18.26 -0.37 -6.60
N GLN A 152 -17.81 0.56 -7.43
CA GLN A 152 -17.22 0.25 -8.74
C GLN A 152 -15.70 0.03 -8.69
N LYS A 153 -15.08 0.16 -7.51
CA LYS A 153 -13.65 -0.06 -7.25
C LYS A 153 -13.46 -1.34 -6.43
#